data_AF-A0A4Y8IBG4-F1
#
_entry.id   AF-A0A4Y8IBG4-F1
#
_cell.length_a   1.000
_cell.length_b   1.000
_cell.length_c   1.000
_cell.angle_alpha   90.00
_cell.angle_beta   90.00
_cell.angle_gamma   90.00
#
_symmetry.space_group_name_H-M   'P 1'
#
loop_
_entity.id
_entity.type
_entity.pdbx_description
1 polymer ?
#
loop_
_entity_poly.entity_id
_entity_poly.type
_entity_poly.pdbx_seq_one_letter_code
_entity_poly.pdbx_strand_id
1 'polypeptide(L)'
;MTTIGFIRHGVTEWNSLGKAQGASDIPLNKIGRKQASDIGDRLSKEDNWDMIITSDLSRAVETAQIIGSKLGLPISHAEARVREINCGKIEGTTEEERVKLWGSNWSNLELGMEKFEDVSKRGRDFLEEIVSTYNDRRILVISHGALIGLTLQRLLPQKFQKTYIDNTSITILNNTEGKWDCILYNCIKHLE
;
A
#
# COMPACT_ATOMS: atom_id res chain seq x y z
N MET A 1 -7.19 21.59 -2.56
CA MET A 1 -6.04 20.71 -2.20
C MET A 1 -6.58 19.38 -1.70
N THR A 2 -6.20 18.28 -2.33
CA THR A 2 -6.57 16.93 -1.87
C THR A 2 -5.36 16.29 -1.18
N THR A 3 -5.58 15.70 0.00
CA THR A 3 -4.53 14.99 0.77
C THR A 3 -4.80 13.50 0.73
N ILE A 4 -3.76 12.70 0.48
CA ILE A 4 -3.86 11.25 0.38
C ILE A 4 -2.87 10.61 1.34
N GLY A 5 -3.38 9.85 2.30
CA GLY A 5 -2.59 9.05 3.23
C GLY A 5 -2.55 7.59 2.77
N PHE A 6 -1.48 7.19 2.10
CA PHE A 6 -1.23 5.78 1.81
C PHE A 6 -0.80 5.05 3.09
N ILE A 7 -1.44 3.93 3.37
CA ILE A 7 -1.05 3.02 4.45
C ILE A 7 -0.85 1.63 3.87
N ARG A 8 0.33 1.04 4.07
CA ARG A 8 0.53 -0.37 3.75
C ARG A 8 -0.24 -1.24 4.74
N HIS A 9 -0.88 -2.30 4.28
CA HIS A 9 -1.55 -3.27 5.15
C HIS A 9 -0.66 -3.78 6.31
N GLY A 10 -1.27 -4.24 7.39
CA GLY A 10 -0.57 -4.87 8.51
C GLY A 10 0.17 -6.15 8.14
N VAL A 11 1.10 -6.60 8.98
CA VAL A 11 1.86 -7.83 8.74
C VAL A 11 0.93 -9.05 8.57
N THR A 12 1.26 -9.89 7.59
CA THR A 12 0.68 -11.23 7.39
C THR A 12 1.72 -12.31 7.74
N GLU A 13 1.29 -13.57 7.78
CA GLU A 13 2.23 -14.70 7.96
C GLU A 13 3.31 -14.74 6.87
N TRP A 14 2.96 -14.43 5.62
CA TRP A 14 3.94 -14.42 4.52
C TRP A 14 4.94 -13.28 4.63
N ASN A 15 4.58 -12.14 5.23
CA ASN A 15 5.58 -11.13 5.58
C ASN A 15 6.61 -11.68 6.57
N SER A 16 6.15 -12.32 7.65
CA SER A 16 7.01 -12.88 8.69
C SER A 16 7.93 -13.98 8.17
N LEU A 17 7.49 -14.73 7.15
CA LEU A 17 8.26 -15.80 6.51
C LEU A 17 9.11 -15.32 5.32
N GLY A 18 9.08 -14.04 4.95
CA GLY A 18 9.82 -13.52 3.79
C GLY A 18 9.31 -14.06 2.44
N LYS A 19 8.02 -14.44 2.36
CA LYS A 19 7.39 -14.95 1.14
C LYS A 19 6.80 -13.82 0.31
N ALA A 20 6.98 -13.89 -1.01
CA ALA A 20 6.31 -12.96 -1.92
C ALA A 20 4.78 -13.20 -1.88
N GLN A 21 4.00 -12.15 -1.64
CA GLN A 21 2.53 -12.25 -1.58
C GLN A 21 1.88 -11.96 -2.92
N GLY A 22 2.25 -10.84 -3.54
CA GLY A 22 1.59 -10.36 -4.74
C GLY A 22 0.06 -10.32 -4.62
N ALA A 23 -0.62 -10.91 -5.60
CA ALA A 23 -2.07 -10.99 -5.66
C ALA A 23 -2.69 -12.12 -4.82
N SER A 24 -1.88 -13.03 -4.26
CA SER A 24 -2.35 -14.06 -3.33
C SER A 24 -3.00 -13.44 -2.10
N ASP A 25 -4.16 -13.97 -1.71
CA ASP A 25 -4.95 -13.42 -0.62
C ASP A 25 -4.61 -14.08 0.72
N ILE A 26 -3.74 -13.41 1.48
CA ILE A 26 -3.26 -13.87 2.79
C ILE A 26 -3.78 -12.90 3.85
N PRO A 27 -4.47 -13.38 4.90
CA PRO A 27 -5.03 -12.52 5.94
C PRO A 27 -3.95 -11.93 6.85
N LEU A 28 -4.32 -10.92 7.64
CA LEU A 28 -3.43 -10.41 8.68
C LEU A 28 -3.13 -11.48 9.73
N ASN A 29 -1.94 -11.40 10.32
CA ASN A 29 -1.67 -12.14 11.55
C ASN A 29 -1.96 -11.30 12.80
N LYS A 30 -1.69 -11.85 13.98
CA LYS A 30 -1.96 -11.17 15.26
C LYS A 30 -1.18 -9.86 15.37
N ILE A 31 0.07 -9.83 14.89
CA ILE A 31 0.91 -8.64 14.87
C ILE A 31 0.30 -7.59 13.93
N GLY A 32 -0.08 -7.97 12.71
CA GLY A 32 -0.69 -7.06 11.74
C GLY A 32 -1.98 -6.41 12.24
N ARG A 33 -2.84 -7.15 12.95
CA ARG A 33 -4.04 -6.58 13.59
C ARG A 33 -3.70 -5.56 14.67
N LYS A 34 -2.68 -5.85 15.50
CA LYS A 34 -2.21 -4.90 16.51
C LYS A 34 -1.67 -3.63 15.84
N GLN A 35 -0.81 -3.77 14.83
CA GLN A 35 -0.26 -2.64 14.08
C GLN A 35 -1.36 -1.77 13.45
N ALA A 36 -2.41 -2.39 12.88
CA ALA A 36 -3.55 -1.67 12.33
C ALA A 36 -4.33 -0.91 13.41
N SER A 37 -4.46 -1.47 14.62
CA SER A 37 -5.02 -0.75 15.76
C SER A 37 -4.14 0.43 16.17
N ASP A 38 -2.82 0.23 16.25
CA ASP A 38 -1.87 1.25 16.72
C ASP A 38 -1.86 2.47 15.79
N ILE A 39 -1.87 2.28 14.46
CA ILE A 39 -2.03 3.40 13.52
C ILE A 39 -3.41 4.05 13.63
N GLY A 40 -4.48 3.28 13.86
CA GLY A 40 -5.81 3.83 14.13
C GLY A 40 -5.82 4.75 15.36
N ASP A 41 -5.17 4.34 16.45
CA ASP A 41 -5.04 5.12 17.69
C ASP A 41 -4.16 6.36 17.55
N ARG A 42 -3.20 6.33 16.63
CA ARG A 42 -2.41 7.51 16.25
C ARG A 42 -3.27 8.49 15.46
N LEU A 43 -3.90 8.02 14.39
CA LEU A 43 -4.68 8.88 13.49
C LEU A 43 -5.89 9.50 14.20
N SER A 44 -6.44 8.87 15.23
CA SER A 44 -7.54 9.43 16.02
C SER A 44 -7.15 10.65 16.85
N LYS A 45 -5.85 10.97 16.95
CA LYS A 45 -5.28 12.11 17.68
C LYS A 45 -4.70 13.18 16.75
N GLU A 46 -4.73 12.95 15.44
CA GLU A 46 -4.20 13.84 14.41
C GLU A 46 -5.35 14.54 13.66
N ASP A 47 -5.04 15.22 12.56
CA ASP A 47 -6.02 15.85 11.68
C ASP A 47 -7.07 14.84 11.18
N ASN A 48 -8.30 15.33 10.98
CA ASN A 48 -9.40 14.51 10.50
C ASN A 48 -9.15 13.98 9.07
N TRP A 49 -9.59 12.75 8.84
CA TRP A 49 -9.71 12.11 7.53
C TRP A 49 -11.19 12.02 7.17
N ASP A 50 -11.52 12.06 5.89
CA ASP A 50 -12.92 12.05 5.43
C ASP A 50 -13.43 10.64 5.14
N MET A 51 -12.55 9.77 4.64
CA MET A 51 -12.93 8.42 4.20
C MET A 51 -11.73 7.50 4.03
N ILE A 52 -12.02 6.21 3.89
CA ILE A 52 -11.04 5.18 3.57
C ILE A 52 -11.37 4.53 2.21
N ILE A 53 -10.36 4.38 1.37
CA ILE A 53 -10.35 3.54 0.18
C ILE A 53 -9.39 2.39 0.45
N THR A 54 -9.74 1.19 0.01
CA THR A 54 -8.91 0.01 0.25
C THR A 54 -8.78 -0.84 -0.99
N SER A 55 -7.62 -1.49 -1.14
CA SER A 55 -7.53 -2.69 -1.95
C SER A 55 -8.53 -3.72 -1.45
N ASP A 56 -9.04 -4.53 -2.36
CA ASP A 56 -9.92 -5.66 -2.12
C ASP A 56 -9.23 -6.95 -1.60
N LEU A 57 -7.91 -6.96 -1.47
CA LEU A 57 -7.20 -8.08 -0.82
C LEU A 57 -7.48 -8.05 0.69
N SER A 58 -7.77 -9.21 1.28
CA SER A 58 -8.29 -9.35 2.65
C SER A 58 -7.43 -8.65 3.69
N ARG A 59 -6.09 -8.71 3.58
CA ARG A 59 -5.16 -7.99 4.46
C ARG A 59 -5.33 -6.47 4.45
N ALA A 60 -5.62 -5.88 3.29
CA ALA A 60 -5.86 -4.45 3.17
C ALA A 60 -7.25 -4.10 3.71
N VAL A 61 -8.27 -4.89 3.34
CA VAL A 61 -9.65 -4.73 3.85
C VAL A 61 -9.70 -4.82 5.37
N GLU A 62 -9.07 -5.83 5.97
CA GLU A 62 -9.04 -6.01 7.42
C GLU A 62 -8.29 -4.87 8.12
N THR A 63 -7.19 -4.38 7.53
CA THR A 63 -6.48 -3.19 8.02
C THR A 63 -7.39 -1.95 7.96
N ALA A 64 -8.11 -1.75 6.86
CA ALA A 64 -9.05 -0.65 6.67
C ALA A 64 -10.21 -0.70 7.67
N GLN A 65 -10.75 -1.89 7.95
CA GLN A 65 -11.83 -2.10 8.92
C GLN A 65 -11.41 -1.73 10.34
N ILE A 66 -10.21 -2.14 10.76
CA ILE A 66 -9.69 -1.82 12.09
C ILE A 66 -9.49 -0.31 12.23
N ILE A 67 -8.87 0.34 11.24
CA ILE A 67 -8.65 1.79 11.24
C ILE A 67 -9.99 2.54 11.18
N GLY A 68 -10.88 2.16 10.27
CA GLY A 68 -12.20 2.77 10.09
C GLY A 68 -13.04 2.71 11.35
N SER A 69 -13.01 1.59 12.08
CA SER A 69 -13.69 1.46 13.36
C SER A 69 -13.16 2.39 14.44
N LYS A 70 -11.85 2.69 14.45
CA LYS A 70 -11.23 3.61 15.41
C LYS A 70 -11.56 5.08 15.10
N LEU A 71 -11.60 5.41 13.80
CA LEU A 71 -11.83 6.78 13.33
C LEU A 71 -13.30 7.12 13.10
N GLY A 72 -14.20 6.13 13.10
CA GLY A 72 -15.61 6.32 12.74
C GLY A 72 -15.82 6.69 11.28
N LEU A 73 -14.93 6.26 10.39
CA LEU A 73 -14.93 6.66 8.98
C LEU A 73 -15.65 5.65 8.08
N PRO A 74 -16.32 6.13 7.02
CA PRO A 74 -16.84 5.26 5.98
C PRO A 74 -15.70 4.62 5.19
N ILE A 75 -15.85 3.34 4.89
CA ILE A 75 -14.98 2.60 3.97
C ILE A 75 -15.73 2.51 2.65
N SER A 76 -15.13 3.07 1.61
CA SER A 76 -15.65 3.02 0.24
C SER A 76 -15.48 1.64 -0.39
N HIS A 77 -15.97 1.48 -1.62
CA HIS A 77 -15.87 0.23 -2.37
C HIS A 77 -14.41 -0.21 -2.57
N ALA A 78 -14.24 -1.52 -2.69
CA ALA A 78 -12.93 -2.13 -2.85
C ALA A 78 -12.35 -1.80 -4.24
N GLU A 79 -11.12 -1.28 -4.28
CA GLU A 79 -10.49 -0.73 -5.48
C GLU A 79 -9.37 -1.65 -5.99
N ALA A 80 -9.59 -2.24 -7.17
CA ALA A 80 -8.66 -3.19 -7.77
C ALA A 80 -7.36 -2.52 -8.25
N ARG A 81 -7.39 -1.24 -8.66
CA ARG A 81 -6.21 -0.49 -9.10
C ARG A 81 -5.20 -0.28 -7.99
N VAL A 82 -5.60 -0.42 -6.73
CA VAL A 82 -4.71 -0.33 -5.57
C VAL A 82 -4.30 -1.67 -4.96
N ARG A 83 -4.48 -2.79 -5.69
CA ARG A 83 -3.90 -4.09 -5.33
C ARG A 83 -2.36 -4.08 -5.36
N GLU A 84 -1.76 -5.05 -4.69
CA GLU A 84 -0.32 -5.32 -4.82
C GLU A 84 0.02 -5.69 -6.27
N ILE A 85 1.30 -5.60 -6.62
CA ILE A 85 1.81 -6.17 -7.87
C ILE A 85 1.48 -7.67 -7.95
N ASN A 86 1.01 -8.16 -9.10
CA ASN A 86 0.91 -9.61 -9.30
C ASN A 86 2.32 -10.20 -9.45
N CYS A 87 2.65 -11.14 -8.57
CA CYS A 87 3.98 -11.76 -8.51
C CYS A 87 4.03 -13.09 -9.27
N GLY A 88 2.94 -13.55 -9.90
CA GLY A 88 2.92 -14.75 -10.72
C GLY A 88 3.44 -15.97 -9.98
N LYS A 89 4.35 -16.74 -10.60
CA LYS A 89 4.86 -18.00 -10.05
C LYS A 89 5.70 -17.85 -8.79
N ILE A 90 6.18 -16.65 -8.45
CA ILE A 90 6.99 -16.47 -7.25
C ILE A 90 6.14 -16.27 -5.98
N GLU A 91 4.83 -16.11 -6.11
CA GLU A 91 3.95 -16.01 -4.93
C GLU A 91 4.06 -17.26 -4.05
N GLY A 92 4.13 -17.05 -2.74
CA GLY A 92 4.29 -18.12 -1.75
C GLY A 92 5.72 -18.63 -1.59
N THR A 93 6.68 -18.08 -2.33
CA THR A 93 8.09 -18.49 -2.26
C THR A 93 8.97 -17.46 -1.56
N THR A 94 9.99 -17.93 -0.84
CA THR A 94 11.12 -17.13 -0.35
C THR A 94 12.17 -16.95 -1.46
N GLU A 95 13.13 -16.05 -1.25
CA GLU A 95 14.29 -15.91 -2.15
C GLU A 95 15.06 -17.23 -2.32
N GLU A 96 15.29 -17.93 -1.21
CA GLU A 96 16.02 -19.20 -1.20
C GLU A 96 15.28 -20.28 -2.00
N GLU A 97 13.95 -20.36 -1.86
CA GLU A 97 13.12 -21.27 -2.63
C GLU A 97 13.16 -20.94 -4.13
N ARG A 98 13.15 -19.64 -4.50
CA ARG A 98 13.27 -19.20 -5.90
C ARG A 98 14.60 -19.60 -6.52
N VAL A 99 15.70 -19.35 -5.83
CA VAL A 99 17.04 -19.72 -6.31
C VAL A 99 17.14 -21.23 -6.50
N LYS A 100 16.54 -22.02 -5.61
CA LYS A 100 16.52 -23.49 -5.73
C LYS A 100 15.67 -23.98 -6.91
N LEU A 101 14.52 -23.36 -7.17
CA LEU A 101 13.58 -23.77 -8.22
C LEU A 101 14.00 -23.29 -9.63
N TRP A 102 14.54 -22.09 -9.72
CA TRP A 102 14.74 -21.37 -10.98
C TRP A 102 16.16 -20.82 -11.20
N GLY A 103 17.07 -21.00 -10.23
CA GLY A 103 18.45 -20.49 -10.31
C GLY A 103 18.61 -19.07 -9.80
N SER A 104 19.86 -18.62 -9.65
CA SER A 104 20.18 -17.27 -9.12
C SER A 104 19.76 -16.12 -10.04
N ASN A 105 19.48 -16.40 -11.31
CA ASN A 105 18.99 -15.45 -12.30
C ASN A 105 17.46 -15.54 -12.51
N TRP A 106 16.72 -16.11 -11.55
CA TRP A 106 15.26 -16.26 -11.63
C TRP A 106 14.53 -14.95 -11.95
N SER A 107 15.08 -13.81 -11.51
CA SER A 107 14.51 -12.47 -11.73
C SER A 107 14.53 -12.03 -13.20
N ASN A 108 15.31 -12.69 -14.06
CA ASN A 108 15.34 -12.46 -15.51
C ASN A 108 14.41 -13.40 -16.28
N LEU A 109 13.69 -14.29 -15.59
CA LEU A 109 12.80 -15.27 -16.21
C LEU A 109 11.37 -14.73 -16.29
N GLU A 110 10.66 -15.15 -17.33
CA GLU A 110 9.23 -14.87 -17.50
C GLU A 110 8.40 -15.77 -16.56
N LEU A 111 8.22 -15.30 -15.33
CA LEU A 111 7.47 -16.00 -14.27
C LEU A 111 6.04 -15.47 -14.09
N GLY A 112 5.55 -14.67 -15.04
CA GLY A 112 4.18 -14.13 -15.04
C GLY A 112 3.96 -12.98 -14.06
N MET A 113 5.03 -12.27 -13.68
CA MET A 113 4.93 -11.05 -12.88
C MET A 113 4.33 -9.90 -13.69
N GLU A 114 3.49 -9.09 -13.07
CA GLU A 114 3.02 -7.82 -13.64
C GLU A 114 4.20 -6.87 -13.85
N LYS A 115 4.20 -6.10 -14.93
CA LYS A 115 5.29 -5.16 -15.20
C LYS A 115 5.21 -3.99 -14.23
N PHE A 116 6.36 -3.53 -13.76
CA PHE A 116 6.43 -2.39 -12.83
C PHE A 116 5.82 -1.12 -13.43
N GLU A 117 5.94 -0.94 -14.74
CA GLU A 117 5.33 0.18 -15.46
C GLU A 117 3.79 0.14 -15.34
N ASP A 118 3.17 -1.02 -15.53
CA ASP A 118 1.72 -1.21 -15.42
C ASP A 118 1.21 -0.89 -14.00
N VAL A 119 1.92 -1.37 -12.98
CA VAL A 119 1.63 -1.08 -11.56
C VAL A 119 1.72 0.43 -11.28
N SER A 120 2.80 1.05 -11.71
CA SER A 120 3.03 2.49 -11.50
C SER A 120 1.99 3.34 -12.23
N LYS A 121 1.56 2.90 -13.41
CA LYS A 121 0.54 3.56 -14.23
C LYS A 121 -0.83 3.46 -13.55
N ARG A 122 -1.27 2.27 -13.14
CA ARG A 122 -2.59 2.11 -12.48
C ARG A 122 -2.67 2.84 -11.14
N GLY A 123 -1.57 2.90 -10.39
CA GLY A 123 -1.49 3.68 -9.16
C GLY A 123 -1.61 5.19 -9.41
N ARG A 124 -0.93 5.71 -10.45
CA ARG A 124 -1.07 7.12 -10.87
C ARG A 124 -2.48 7.44 -11.35
N ASP A 125 -3.02 6.61 -12.24
CA ASP A 125 -4.35 6.82 -12.83
C ASP A 125 -5.43 6.81 -11.74
N PHE A 126 -5.30 5.93 -10.73
CA PHE A 126 -6.15 5.95 -9.54
C PHE A 126 -6.07 7.30 -8.80
N LEU A 127 -4.86 7.81 -8.54
CA LEU A 127 -4.70 9.08 -7.80
C LEU A 127 -5.25 10.28 -8.57
N GLU A 128 -5.10 10.31 -9.90
CA GLU A 128 -5.68 11.36 -10.75
C GLU A 128 -7.22 11.35 -10.68
N GLU A 129 -7.84 10.16 -10.68
CA GLU A 129 -9.29 10.03 -10.48
C GLU A 129 -9.73 10.47 -9.08
N ILE A 130 -9.01 10.06 -8.04
CA ILE A 130 -9.33 10.42 -6.66
C ILE A 130 -9.25 11.92 -6.43
N VAL A 131 -8.23 12.60 -6.94
CA VAL A 131 -8.10 14.06 -6.83
C VAL A 131 -9.25 14.77 -7.52
N SER A 132 -9.65 14.31 -8.71
CA SER A 132 -10.77 14.92 -9.44
C SER A 132 -12.14 14.64 -8.80
N THR A 133 -12.34 13.45 -8.24
CA THR A 133 -13.61 13.02 -7.63
C THR A 133 -13.81 13.62 -6.24
N TYR A 134 -12.75 13.70 -5.45
CA TYR A 134 -12.79 14.08 -4.04
C TYR A 134 -11.96 15.34 -3.80
N ASN A 135 -12.33 16.42 -4.50
CA ASN A 135 -11.67 17.70 -4.32
C ASN A 135 -11.80 18.20 -2.87
N ASP A 136 -10.72 18.77 -2.34
CA ASP A 136 -10.64 19.32 -0.97
C ASP A 136 -10.89 18.30 0.16
N ARG A 137 -10.63 17.02 -0.11
CA ARG A 137 -10.76 15.92 0.88
C ARG A 137 -9.41 15.35 1.31
N ARG A 138 -9.40 14.73 2.49
CA ARG A 138 -8.31 13.95 3.06
C ARG A 138 -8.71 12.47 3.07
N ILE A 139 -8.02 11.66 2.29
CA ILE A 139 -8.42 10.28 2.01
C ILE A 139 -7.33 9.33 2.44
N LEU A 140 -7.69 8.33 3.24
CA LEU A 140 -6.80 7.21 3.53
C LEU A 140 -6.93 6.15 2.44
N VAL A 141 -5.79 5.65 1.95
CA VAL A 141 -5.74 4.58 0.96
C VAL A 141 -4.95 3.41 1.53
N ILE A 142 -5.64 2.33 1.86
CA ILE A 142 -5.02 1.11 2.39
C ILE A 142 -4.61 0.21 1.24
N SER A 143 -3.31 -0.04 1.13
CA SER A 143 -2.72 -0.72 -0.03
C SER A 143 -1.45 -1.51 0.36
N HIS A 144 -0.51 -1.63 -0.57
CA HIS A 144 0.58 -2.60 -0.54
C HIS A 144 1.91 -1.96 -0.92
N GLY A 145 3.00 -2.63 -0.55
CA GLY A 145 4.33 -2.02 -0.57
C GLY A 145 4.81 -1.66 -1.98
N ALA A 146 4.69 -2.60 -2.92
CA ALA A 146 5.20 -2.36 -4.27
C ALA A 146 4.33 -1.34 -5.03
N LEU A 147 3.00 -1.43 -4.89
CA LEU A 147 2.12 -0.40 -5.48
C LEU A 147 2.49 1.00 -4.99
N ILE A 148 2.53 1.22 -3.66
CA ILE A 148 2.78 2.55 -3.09
C ILE A 148 4.14 3.04 -3.59
N GLY A 149 5.18 2.20 -3.49
CA GLY A 149 6.53 2.55 -3.92
C GLY A 149 6.62 2.94 -5.40
N LEU A 150 6.08 2.11 -6.30
CA LEU A 150 6.12 2.35 -7.74
C LEU A 150 5.30 3.58 -8.14
N THR A 151 4.18 3.82 -7.46
CA THR A 151 3.36 5.03 -7.68
C THR A 151 4.13 6.30 -7.29
N LEU A 152 4.84 6.29 -6.15
CA LEU A 152 5.68 7.41 -5.72
C LEU A 152 6.82 7.68 -6.70
N GLN A 153 7.50 6.65 -7.19
CA GLN A 153 8.56 6.79 -8.19
C GLN A 153 8.04 7.41 -9.49
N ARG A 154 6.81 7.04 -9.90
CA ARG A 154 6.19 7.59 -11.12
C ARG A 154 5.78 9.04 -10.97
N LEU A 155 5.19 9.41 -9.83
CA LEU A 155 4.70 10.76 -9.57
C LEU A 155 5.82 11.76 -9.25
N LEU A 156 6.83 11.32 -8.50
CA LEU A 156 7.88 12.18 -7.95
C LEU A 156 9.27 11.57 -8.23
N PRO A 157 9.65 11.36 -9.51
CA PRO A 157 10.88 10.65 -9.89
C PRO A 157 12.16 11.36 -9.43
N GLN A 158 12.11 12.68 -9.22
CA GLN A 158 13.24 13.45 -8.69
C GLN A 158 13.47 13.22 -7.19
N LYS A 159 12.43 12.76 -6.47
CA LYS A 159 12.46 12.50 -5.02
C LYS A 159 12.62 11.02 -4.70
N PHE A 160 12.06 10.14 -5.53
CA PHE A 160 12.06 8.70 -5.30
C PHE A 160 12.64 7.95 -6.50
N GLN A 161 13.90 7.51 -6.37
CA GLN A 161 14.54 6.57 -7.31
C GLN A 161 14.40 5.12 -6.84
N LYS A 162 14.33 4.93 -5.52
CA LYS A 162 14.05 3.66 -4.84
C LYS A 162 13.14 3.95 -3.66
N THR A 163 12.30 2.99 -3.33
CA THR A 163 11.32 3.11 -2.26
C THR A 163 11.29 1.84 -1.42
N TYR A 164 10.97 2.02 -0.15
CA TYR A 164 10.74 0.95 0.81
C TYR A 164 9.62 1.42 1.74
N ILE A 165 8.60 0.56 1.91
CA ILE A 165 7.36 0.89 2.61
C ILE A 165 7.12 -0.17 3.68
N ASP A 166 7.23 0.19 4.94
CA ASP A 166 6.99 -0.70 6.08
C ASP A 166 5.50 -1.01 6.26
N ASN A 167 5.17 -2.17 6.82
CA ASN A 167 3.79 -2.52 7.15
C ASN A 167 3.19 -1.50 8.12
N THR A 168 1.97 -1.05 7.84
CA THR A 168 1.27 0.05 8.54
C THR A 168 1.97 1.39 8.56
N SER A 169 3.06 1.58 7.82
CA SER A 169 3.61 2.92 7.63
C SER A 169 2.58 3.81 6.92
N ILE A 170 2.58 5.10 7.28
CA ILE A 170 1.81 6.12 6.58
C ILE A 170 2.73 6.98 5.71
N THR A 171 2.33 7.18 4.46
CA THR A 171 2.92 8.14 3.52
C THR A 171 1.85 9.12 3.09
N ILE A 172 2.09 10.42 3.26
CA ILE A 172 1.10 11.46 2.99
C ILE A 172 1.54 12.29 1.78
N LEU A 173 0.66 12.36 0.79
CA LEU A 173 0.78 13.16 -0.41
C LEU A 173 -0.23 14.30 -0.40
N ASN A 174 0.18 15.47 -0.90
CA ASN A 174 -0.72 16.57 -1.20
C ASN A 174 -0.76 16.79 -2.72
N ASN A 175 -1.96 17.02 -3.24
CA ASN A 175 -2.17 17.54 -4.58
C ASN A 175 -2.78 18.95 -4.51
N THR A 176 -2.08 19.92 -5.09
CA THR A 176 -2.56 21.29 -5.25
C THR A 176 -2.50 21.64 -6.73
N GLU A 177 -3.67 21.80 -7.36
CA GLU A 177 -3.78 22.16 -8.78
C GLU A 177 -2.97 21.23 -9.70
N GLY A 178 -3.03 19.92 -9.45
CA GLY A 178 -2.32 18.90 -10.23
C GLY A 178 -0.85 18.70 -9.85
N LYS A 179 -0.29 19.52 -8.96
CA LYS A 179 1.09 19.37 -8.46
C LYS A 179 1.11 18.49 -7.22
N TRP A 180 1.90 17.43 -7.26
CA TRP A 180 2.11 16.50 -6.16
C TRP A 180 3.31 16.90 -5.29
N ASP A 181 3.18 16.72 -3.98
CA ASP A 181 4.31 16.65 -3.06
C ASP A 181 4.07 15.56 -2.00
N CYS A 182 5.16 15.00 -1.48
CA CYS A 182 5.16 14.02 -0.41
C CYS A 182 5.62 14.68 0.90
N ILE A 183 4.67 14.95 1.80
CA ILE A 183 4.91 15.68 3.05
C ILE A 183 5.34 14.76 4.21
N LEU A 184 5.01 13.48 4.13
CA LEU A 184 5.44 12.46 5.09
C LEU A 184 5.69 11.16 4.34
N TYR A 185 6.82 10.50 4.60
CA TYR A 185 7.20 9.27 3.91
C TYR A 185 7.46 8.16 4.92
N ASN A 186 6.85 6.99 4.68
CA ASN A 186 7.12 5.74 5.39
C ASN A 186 7.17 5.87 6.93
N CYS A 187 6.23 6.62 7.53
CA CYS A 187 6.28 6.93 8.95
C CYS A 187 5.66 5.82 9.79
N ILE A 188 6.42 5.29 10.77
CA ILE A 188 6.04 4.18 11.65
C ILE A 188 6.01 4.53 13.15
N LYS A 189 5.94 5.82 13.51
CA LYS A 189 6.01 6.28 14.92
C LYS A 189 4.98 5.63 15.86
N HIS A 190 3.88 5.09 15.35
CA HIS A 190 2.88 4.35 16.12
C HIS A 190 3.31 2.93 16.52
N LEU A 191 4.43 2.45 15.99
CA LEU A 191 5.00 1.13 16.30
C LEU A 191 6.17 1.20 17.31
N GLU A 192 6.55 2.41 17.71
CA GLU A 192 7.65 2.69 18.66
C GLU A 192 7.15 2.78 20.12
#